data_AF-A0A8R1XP09-F1
#
_entry.id   AF-A0A8R1XP09-F1
#
_cell.length_a   1.000
_cell.length_b   1.000
_cell.length_c   1.000
_cell.angle_alpha   90.00
_cell.angle_beta   90.00
_cell.angle_gamma   90.00
#
_symmetry.space_group_name_H-M   'P 1'
#
loop_
_entity.id
_entity.type
_entity.pdbx_description
1 polymer ?
#
loop_
_entity_poly.entity_id
_entity_poly.type
_entity_poly.pdbx_seq_one_letter_code
_entity_poly.pdbx_strand_id
1 'polypeptide(L)'
;MKQNERRVVGSNESTPHKWPWTVQLIYTETRIHRCGATILSDDIVIIAAHCFFRSKTDAKPNEYQYFHHNPARYTVLIGGEEICSGESYNVRNMSGFL
;
A
#
# COMPACT_ATOMS: atom_id res chain seq x y z
N MET A 1 6.81 -25.65 -5.88
CA MET A 1 7.07 -24.40 -5.12
C MET A 1 5.97 -24.30 -4.07
N LYS A 2 6.28 -24.30 -2.76
CA LYS A 2 5.27 -24.06 -1.72
C LYS A 2 4.81 -22.60 -1.89
N GLN A 3 3.59 -22.39 -2.39
CA GLN A 3 2.91 -21.12 -2.24
C GLN A 3 2.74 -20.98 -0.72
N ASN A 4 3.60 -20.19 -0.08
CA ASN A 4 3.42 -19.85 1.31
C ASN A 4 2.18 -18.98 1.35
N GLU A 5 1.01 -19.62 1.35
CA GLU A 5 -0.26 -19.00 1.64
C GLU A 5 -0.08 -18.42 3.04
N ARG A 6 0.30 -17.14 3.12
CA ARG A 6 0.13 -16.32 4.32
C ARG A 6 -1.37 -16.09 4.46
N ARG A 7 -2.09 -17.20 4.63
CA ARG A 7 -3.51 -17.27 4.84
C ARG A 7 -3.72 -16.83 6.27
N VAL A 8 -4.64 -15.89 6.47
CA VAL A 8 -5.08 -15.53 7.81
C VAL A 8 -5.69 -16.80 8.43
N VAL A 9 -5.05 -17.33 9.47
CA VAL A 9 -5.44 -18.61 10.08
C VAL A 9 -6.62 -18.35 11.02
N GLY A 10 -7.72 -19.09 10.84
CA GLY A 10 -8.89 -19.05 11.74
C GLY A 10 -9.79 -17.81 11.61
N SER A 11 -9.55 -16.93 10.63
CA SER A 11 -10.46 -15.82 10.35
C SER A 11 -11.51 -16.19 9.30
N ASN A 12 -12.69 -15.59 9.41
CA ASN A 12 -13.65 -15.53 8.31
C ASN A 12 -13.41 -14.26 7.49
N GLU A 13 -13.80 -14.31 6.22
CA GLU A 13 -13.88 -13.12 5.38
C GLU A 13 -14.75 -12.06 6.07
N SER A 14 -14.29 -10.81 6.02
CA SER A 14 -15.05 -9.70 6.60
C SER A 14 -16.16 -9.31 5.65
N THR A 15 -17.34 -8.99 6.18
CA THR A 15 -18.42 -8.41 5.38
C THR A 15 -18.02 -7.04 4.82
N PRO A 16 -18.64 -6.59 3.72
CA PRO A 16 -18.42 -5.27 3.15
C PRO A 16 -18.42 -4.16 4.20
N HIS A 17 -17.49 -3.21 4.06
CA HIS A 17 -17.35 -2.02 4.91
C HIS A 17 -17.13 -2.28 6.42
N LYS A 18 -16.85 -3.52 6.84
CA LYS A 18 -16.59 -3.85 8.26
C LYS A 18 -15.34 -3.14 8.82
N TRP A 19 -14.37 -2.86 7.96
CA TRP A 19 -13.12 -2.18 8.30
C TRP A 19 -12.96 -0.94 7.41
N PRO A 20 -13.74 0.14 7.67
CA PRO A 20 -13.87 1.27 6.75
C PRO A 20 -12.58 2.09 6.61
N TRP A 21 -11.66 1.98 7.56
CA TRP A 21 -10.34 2.61 7.50
C TRP A 21 -9.31 1.86 6.65
N THR A 22 -9.68 0.76 5.99
CA THR A 22 -8.78 0.00 5.13
C THR A 22 -8.45 0.78 3.85
N VAL A 23 -7.19 0.76 3.45
CA VAL A 23 -6.68 1.51 2.31
C VAL A 23 -5.81 0.61 1.45
N GLN A 24 -5.89 0.78 0.13
CA GLN A 24 -5.00 0.11 -0.81
C GLN A 24 -4.01 1.11 -1.40
N LEU A 25 -2.73 0.75 -1.36
CA LEU A 25 -1.68 1.45 -2.09
C LEU A 25 -1.44 0.72 -3.42
N ILE A 26 -1.56 1.44 -4.52
CA ILE A 26 -1.27 0.93 -5.86
C ILE A 26 -0.17 1.74 -6.53
N TYR A 27 0.49 1.16 -7.53
CA TYR A 27 1.29 1.94 -8.47
C TYR A 27 0.39 2.71 -9.43
N THR A 28 0.59 4.02 -9.57
CA THR A 28 -0.21 4.89 -10.46
C THR A 28 -0.15 4.42 -11.92
N GLU A 29 1.04 4.07 -12.41
CA GLU A 29 1.29 3.73 -13.82
C GLU A 29 0.68 2.40 -14.23
N THR A 30 0.81 1.36 -13.39
CA THR A 30 0.40 -0.01 -13.73
C THR A 30 -0.91 -0.43 -13.09
N ARG A 31 -1.43 0.36 -12.13
CA ARG A 31 -2.59 0.04 -11.30
C ARG A 31 -2.47 -1.27 -10.54
N ILE A 32 -1.24 -1.76 -10.33
CA ILE A 32 -0.98 -3.00 -9.57
C ILE A 32 -1.01 -2.70 -8.06
N HIS A 33 -1.73 -3.53 -7.30
CA HIS A 33 -1.75 -3.48 -5.84
C HIS A 33 -0.36 -3.76 -5.25
N ARG A 34 0.06 -2.91 -4.32
CA ARG A 34 1.36 -3.01 -3.66
C ARG A 34 1.25 -3.38 -2.19
N CYS A 35 0.46 -2.66 -1.41
CA CYS A 35 0.34 -2.83 0.03
C CYS A 35 -1.03 -2.37 0.53
N GLY A 36 -1.43 -2.86 1.71
CA GLY A 36 -2.49 -2.25 2.50
C GLY A 36 -1.97 -1.10 3.36
N ALA A 37 -2.87 -0.22 3.78
CA ALA A 37 -2.63 0.90 4.67
C ALA A 37 -3.89 1.23 5.50
N THR A 38 -3.79 2.20 6.42
CA THR A 38 -4.89 2.58 7.31
C THR A 38 -5.08 4.10 7.35
N ILE A 39 -6.33 4.55 7.33
CA ILE A 39 -6.70 5.96 7.55
C ILE A 39 -6.42 6.35 9.01
N LEU A 40 -5.68 7.44 9.22
CA LEU A 40 -5.45 8.05 10.54
C LEU A 40 -6.31 9.30 10.73
N SER A 41 -6.39 10.15 9.71
CA SER A 41 -7.18 11.39 9.67
C SER A 41 -7.69 11.61 8.25
N ASP A 42 -8.44 12.69 8.05
CA ASP A 42 -9.01 13.07 6.75
C ASP A 42 -7.96 13.22 5.63
N ASP A 43 -6.69 13.44 5.98
CA ASP A 43 -5.59 13.69 5.06
C ASP A 43 -4.33 12.83 5.30
N ILE A 44 -4.33 11.97 6.33
CA ILE A 44 -3.19 11.13 6.68
C ILE A 44 -3.57 9.65 6.58
N VAL A 45 -2.77 8.93 5.80
CA VAL A 45 -2.75 7.47 5.74
C VAL A 45 -1.42 6.98 6.29
N ILE A 46 -1.47 6.04 7.24
CA ILE A 46 -0.28 5.37 7.76
C ILE A 46 -0.06 4.07 7.01
N ILE A 47 1.19 3.82 6.65
CA ILE A 47 1.66 2.61 5.98
C ILE A 47 3.07 2.26 6.44
N ALA A 48 3.43 0.98 6.38
CA ALA A 48 4.78 0.55 6.74
C ALA A 48 5.83 1.04 5.73
N ALA A 49 6.97 1.54 6.22
CA ALA A 49 8.04 2.06 5.36
C ALA A 49 8.57 1.04 4.34
N HIS A 50 8.59 -0.24 4.70
CA HIS A 50 9.03 -1.31 3.80
C HIS A 50 8.13 -1.53 2.59
N CYS A 51 6.90 -1.00 2.60
CA CYS A 51 6.04 -1.03 1.43
C CYS A 51 6.64 -0.27 0.26
N PHE A 52 7.55 0.66 0.50
CA PHE A 52 8.19 1.44 -0.55
C PHE A 52 9.52 0.84 -0.99
N PHE A 53 10.23 0.09 -0.16
CA PHE A 53 11.51 -0.52 -0.55
C PHE A 53 11.34 -1.80 -1.37
N ARG A 54 12.29 -2.09 -2.25
CA ARG A 54 12.48 -3.42 -2.86
C ARG A 54 13.84 -3.94 -2.39
N SER A 55 13.92 -5.24 -2.12
CA SER A 55 15.10 -5.92 -1.58
C SER A 55 16.39 -5.51 -2.29
N LYS A 56 17.45 -5.28 -1.50
CA LYS A 56 18.80 -4.87 -1.94
C LYS A 56 19.47 -5.84 -2.93
N THR A 57 18.93 -7.03 -3.12
CA THR A 57 19.58 -8.10 -3.89
C THR A 57 19.79 -7.75 -5.37
N ASP A 58 18.98 -6.86 -5.95
CA ASP A 58 19.08 -6.47 -7.37
C ASP A 58 19.23 -4.96 -7.58
N ALA A 59 19.47 -4.22 -6.48
CA ALA A 59 19.34 -2.77 -6.43
C ALA A 59 20.71 -2.08 -6.28
N LYS A 60 21.09 -1.26 -7.26
CA LYS A 60 22.26 -0.36 -7.14
C LYS A 60 22.11 0.49 -5.86
N PRO A 61 23.18 0.63 -5.06
CA PRO A 61 23.12 1.06 -3.66
C PRO A 61 22.56 2.49 -3.40
N ASN A 62 22.29 3.28 -4.44
CA ASN A 62 21.86 4.69 -4.32
C ASN A 62 20.63 5.07 -5.16
N GLU A 63 20.17 4.22 -6.10
CA GLU A 63 19.09 4.56 -7.04
C GLU A 63 17.70 4.22 -6.48
N TYR A 64 17.62 3.15 -5.68
CA TYR A 64 16.35 2.61 -5.20
C TYR A 64 15.66 3.45 -4.11
N GLN A 65 16.42 4.27 -3.36
CA GLN A 65 15.85 5.06 -2.27
C GLN A 65 15.03 6.25 -2.79
N TYR A 66 15.51 6.97 -3.80
CA TYR A 66 14.82 8.17 -4.29
C TYR A 66 13.55 7.82 -5.07
N PHE A 67 13.62 6.79 -5.92
CA PHE A 67 12.50 6.43 -6.78
C PHE A 67 11.29 5.89 -5.99
N HIS A 68 11.52 5.36 -4.79
CA HIS A 68 10.46 4.76 -3.98
C HIS A 68 9.76 5.70 -3.02
N HIS A 69 10.37 6.85 -2.73
CA HIS A 69 9.74 7.92 -1.94
C HIS A 69 9.06 8.98 -2.80
N ASN A 70 9.00 8.82 -4.13
CA ASN A 70 8.24 9.72 -4.99
C ASN A 70 6.73 9.47 -4.81
N PRO A 71 5.99 10.40 -4.18
CA PRO A 71 4.57 10.22 -3.92
C PRO A 71 3.75 10.04 -5.20
N ALA A 72 4.16 10.68 -6.31
CA ALA A 72 3.46 10.63 -7.59
C ALA A 72 3.37 9.23 -8.21
N ARG A 73 4.23 8.30 -7.78
CA ARG A 73 4.20 6.91 -8.25
C ARG A 73 3.10 6.07 -7.62
N TYR A 74 2.45 6.60 -6.59
CA TYR A 74 1.45 5.88 -5.84
C TYR A 74 0.11 6.58 -5.88
N THR A 75 -0.92 5.76 -5.86
CA THR A 75 -2.30 6.18 -5.64
C THR A 75 -2.83 5.41 -4.45
N VAL A 76 -3.58 6.10 -3.62
CA VAL A 76 -4.33 5.51 -2.50
C VAL A 76 -5.76 5.26 -2.97
N LEU A 77 -6.27 4.05 -2.77
CA LEU A 77 -7.67 3.72 -2.99
C LEU A 77 -8.39 3.54 -1.66
N ILE A 78 -9.52 4.23 -1.50
CA ILE A 78 -10.32 4.23 -0.28
C ILE A 78 -11.74 3.75 -0.60
N GLY A 79 -12.35 3.01 0.34
CA GLY A 79 -13.74 2.55 0.23
C GLY A 79 -13.95 1.35 -0.70
N GLY A 80 -12.88 0.79 -1.27
CA GLY A 80 -12.93 -0.41 -2.11
C GLY A 80 -12.77 -1.71 -1.30
N GLU A 81 -13.63 -2.68 -1.57
CA GLU A 81 -13.60 -4.02 -0.96
C GLU A 81 -12.75 -5.00 -1.78
N GLU A 82 -12.74 -4.84 -3.10
CA GLU A 82 -11.95 -5.65 -4.03
C GLU A 82 -10.58 -5.04 -4.30
N ILE A 83 -9.62 -5.88 -4.70
CA ILE A 83 -8.27 -5.42 -5.10
C ILE A 83 -8.39 -4.41 -6.24
N CYS A 84 -7.76 -3.25 -6.09
CA CYS A 84 -7.76 -2.14 -7.05
C CYS A 84 -9.12 -1.45 -7.27
N SER A 85 -10.10 -1.66 -6.39
CA SER A 85 -11.38 -0.94 -6.35
C SER A 85 -11.34 0.25 -5.37
N GLY A 86 -12.36 1.10 -5.42
CA GLY A 86 -12.50 2.28 -4.56
C GLY A 86 -12.16 3.60 -5.24
N GLU A 87 -12.32 4.69 -4.50
CA GLU A 87 -12.04 6.03 -4.99
C GLU A 87 -10.54 6.33 -4.92
N SER A 88 -10.00 6.99 -5.95
CA SER A 88 -8.58 7.24 -6.12
C SER A 88 -8.15 8.60 -5.57
N TYR A 89 -7.14 8.60 -4.71
CA TYR A 89 -6.55 9.78 -4.09
C TYR A 89 -5.05 9.86 -4.39
N ASN A 90 -4.59 11.06 -4.77
CA ASN A 90 -3.17 11.31 -5.03
C ASN A 90 -2.40 11.45 -3.71
N VAL A 91 -1.24 10.82 -3.63
CA VAL A 91 -0.34 10.98 -2.49
C VAL A 91 0.42 12.29 -2.65
N ARG A 92 0.23 13.23 -1.71
CA ARG A 92 0.86 14.56 -1.76
C ARG A 92 2.25 14.57 -1.16
N ASN A 93 2.47 13.79 -0.10
CA ASN A 93 3.73 13.71 0.63
C ASN A 93 3.88 12.31 1.25
N MET A 94 5.13 11.91 1.48
CA MET A 94 5.50 10.69 2.19
C MET A 94 6.51 11.04 3.29
N SER A 95 6.08 10.94 4.53
CA SER A 95 6.92 11.16 5.72
C SER A 95 7.15 9.86 6.46
N GLY A 96 8.37 9.64 6.95
CA GLY A 96 8.66 8.61 7.94
C GLY A 96 8.60 9.21 9.34
N PHE A 97 8.01 8.49 10.30
CA PHE A 97 8.25 8.76 11.72
C PHE A 97 9.56 8.05 12.09
N LEU A 98 10.60 8.83 12.40
CA LEU A 98 11.83 8.34 13.02
C LEU A 98 11.64 8.25 14.54
#